data_AF-A0AAD5SWW4-F1
#
_entry.id   AF-A0AAD5SWW4-F1
#
_cell.length_a   1.000
_cell.length_b   1.000
_cell.length_c   1.000
_cell.angle_alpha   90.00
_cell.angle_beta   90.00
_cell.angle_gamma   90.00
#
_symmetry.space_group_name_H-M   'P 1'
#
loop_
_entity.id
_entity.type
_entity.pdbx_description
1 polymer ?
#
loop_
_entity_poly.entity_id
_entity_poly.type
_entity_poly.pdbx_seq_one_letter_code
_entity_poly.pdbx_strand_id
1 'polypeptide(L)'
;MALTKSEKSPIVRAAKIYEMTFGKFADGHLCVTKAMKNHLQKVWKIQGNCVVLYDRAPSHFRRLSLPEIHEFLCRLIIKPPLIFDYSDSSPPFPSTTILTTQLTADSPAAYISKRPALIVSSTSWTPDEDFSILLAALVEYEKLASNRHANLIVVVTGKGPQKSLYEKQILELDLTR
;
A
#
# COMPACT_ATOMS: atom_id res chain seq x y z
N MET A 1 -5.87 19.05 -10.52
CA MET A 1 -5.52 19.93 -11.68
C MET A 1 -4.07 19.75 -12.13
N ALA A 2 -3.07 19.74 -11.22
CA ALA A 2 -1.68 19.48 -11.61
C ALA A 2 -1.39 18.02 -12.00
N LEU A 3 -2.08 17.04 -11.41
CA LEU A 3 -1.90 15.63 -11.77
C LEU A 3 -2.52 15.25 -13.13
N THR A 4 -3.48 16.05 -13.62
CA THR A 4 -4.14 15.82 -14.93
C THR A 4 -3.62 16.72 -16.04
N LYS A 5 -2.85 17.76 -15.72
CA LYS A 5 -2.28 18.70 -16.69
C LYS A 5 -0.77 18.78 -16.51
N SER A 6 -0.02 18.82 -17.61
CA SER A 6 1.44 18.98 -17.58
C SER A 6 1.87 20.19 -16.74
N GLU A 7 3.01 20.10 -16.07
CA GLU A 7 3.66 21.25 -15.39
C GLU A 7 3.88 22.46 -16.31
N LYS A 8 3.98 22.22 -17.63
CA LYS A 8 4.11 23.27 -18.65
C LYS A 8 2.80 24.01 -18.92
N SER A 9 1.66 23.51 -18.42
CA SER A 9 0.35 24.12 -18.63
C SER A 9 0.29 25.54 -18.01
N PRO A 10 -0.21 26.55 -18.73
CA PRO A 10 -0.32 27.92 -18.22
C PRO A 10 -1.08 28.00 -16.89
N ILE A 11 -2.13 27.20 -16.74
CA ILE A 11 -2.96 27.17 -15.52
C ILE A 11 -2.17 26.59 -14.34
N VAL A 12 -1.40 25.52 -14.54
CA VAL A 12 -0.56 24.93 -13.49
C VAL A 12 0.54 25.91 -13.06
N ARG A 13 1.15 26.62 -14.02
CA ARG A 13 2.15 27.66 -13.71
C ARG A 13 1.54 28.83 -12.96
N ALA A 14 0.36 29.31 -13.37
CA ALA A 14 -0.35 30.39 -12.69
C ALA A 14 -0.71 29.99 -11.25
N ALA A 15 -1.27 28.78 -11.05
CA ALA A 15 -1.56 28.25 -9.71
C ALA A 15 -0.29 28.15 -8.86
N LYS A 16 0.81 27.63 -9.41
CA LYS A 16 2.09 27.56 -8.69
C LYS A 16 2.60 28.94 -8.28
N ILE A 17 2.55 29.94 -9.17
CA ILE A 17 2.95 31.31 -8.84
C ILE A 17 2.06 31.88 -7.73
N TYR A 18 0.76 31.67 -7.83
CA TYR A 18 -0.21 32.08 -6.81
C TYR A 18 0.14 31.45 -5.45
N GLU A 19 0.25 30.13 -5.38
CA GLU A 19 0.56 29.42 -4.13
C GLU A 19 1.93 29.80 -3.56
N MET A 20 2.97 29.93 -4.40
CA MET A 20 4.31 30.34 -3.95
C MET A 20 4.38 31.79 -3.46
N THR A 21 3.53 32.67 -3.99
CA THR A 21 3.51 34.09 -3.62
C THR A 21 2.70 34.27 -2.34
N PHE A 22 1.43 33.85 -2.35
CA PHE A 22 0.52 34.03 -1.22
C PHE A 22 0.85 33.10 -0.05
N GLY A 23 1.40 31.92 -0.32
CA GLY A 23 1.81 30.97 0.72
C GLY A 23 2.95 31.46 1.61
N LYS A 24 3.64 32.57 1.28
CA LYS A 24 4.66 33.21 2.14
C LYS A 24 4.10 34.19 3.15
N PHE A 25 2.88 34.69 2.94
CA PHE A 25 2.28 35.73 3.76
C PHE A 25 1.41 35.17 4.90
N ALA A 26 1.40 33.85 5.10
CA ALA A 26 0.67 33.24 6.21
C ALA A 26 1.40 33.47 7.54
N ASP A 27 0.66 33.72 8.62
CA ASP A 27 1.22 33.90 9.97
C ASP A 27 1.87 32.62 10.52
N GLY A 28 1.45 31.47 10.02
CA GLY A 28 2.02 30.17 10.36
C GLY A 28 1.83 29.16 9.24
N HIS A 29 2.78 28.24 9.10
CA HIS A 29 2.73 27.18 8.11
C HIS A 29 2.60 25.82 8.78
N LEU A 30 1.67 25.01 8.30
CA LEU A 30 1.51 23.61 8.70
C LEU A 30 1.89 22.71 7.53
N CYS A 31 2.55 21.59 7.80
CA CYS A 31 2.88 20.59 6.79
C CYS A 31 2.90 19.19 7.38
N VAL A 32 2.67 18.18 6.54
CA VAL A 32 2.45 16.80 7.00
C VAL A 32 3.74 16.01 7.24
N THR A 33 4.87 16.48 6.72
CA THR A 33 6.16 15.79 6.89
C THR A 33 7.34 16.77 7.01
N LYS A 34 8.43 16.27 7.60
CA LYS A 34 9.72 16.99 7.64
C LYS A 34 10.29 17.23 6.24
N ALA A 35 10.07 16.30 5.31
CA ALA A 35 10.46 16.47 3.91
C ALA A 35 9.72 17.64 3.26
N MET A 36 8.40 17.73 3.46
CA MET A 36 7.58 18.84 2.96
C MET A 36 8.00 20.17 3.60
N LYS A 37 8.23 20.22 4.92
CA LYS A 37 8.81 21.40 5.60
C LYS A 37 10.08 21.88 4.92
N ASN A 38 11.03 20.97 4.74
CA ASN A 38 12.32 21.28 4.12
C ASN A 38 12.14 21.77 2.67
N HIS A 39 11.24 21.16 1.91
CA HIS A 39 10.94 21.58 0.54
C HIS A 39 10.34 22.99 0.51
N LEU A 40 9.33 23.26 1.33
CA LEU A 40 8.70 24.58 1.40
C LEU A 40 9.70 25.67 1.81
N GLN A 41 10.57 25.39 2.78
CA GLN A 41 11.60 26.36 3.22
C GLN A 41 12.68 26.57 2.16
N LYS A 42 13.19 25.50 1.54
CA LYS A 42 14.32 25.60 0.59
C LYS A 42 13.90 26.05 -0.80
N VAL A 43 12.77 25.54 -1.31
CA VAL A 43 12.29 25.76 -2.68
C VAL A 43 11.27 26.89 -2.73
N TRP A 44 10.27 26.86 -1.83
CA TRP A 44 9.21 27.88 -1.82
C TRP A 44 9.58 29.14 -1.04
N LYS A 45 10.67 29.10 -0.25
CA LYS A 45 11.18 30.21 0.55
C LYS A 45 10.11 30.79 1.48
N ILE A 46 9.27 29.94 2.07
CA ILE A 46 8.37 30.34 3.15
C ILE A 46 9.19 30.84 4.34
N GLN A 47 8.71 31.89 5.01
CA GLN A 47 9.37 32.53 6.14
C GLN A 47 8.57 32.26 7.42
N GLY A 48 9.19 32.45 8.58
CA GLY A 48 8.49 32.25 9.86
C GLY A 48 8.33 30.79 10.28
N ASN A 49 7.33 30.55 11.15
CA ASN A 49 7.17 29.27 11.82
C ASN A 49 6.48 28.23 10.92
N CYS A 50 7.20 27.16 10.58
CA CYS A 50 6.65 26.01 9.88
C CYS A 50 6.66 24.78 10.80
N VAL A 51 5.47 24.34 11.20
CA VAL A 51 5.25 23.22 12.12
C VAL A 51 4.89 21.97 11.32
N VAL A 52 5.48 20.84 11.71
CA VAL A 52 5.13 19.54 11.14
C VAL A 52 4.00 18.94 11.97
N LEU A 53 2.85 18.70 11.33
CA LEU A 53 1.72 17.99 11.89
C LEU A 53 1.53 16.70 11.09
N TYR A 54 2.13 15.62 11.59
CA TYR A 54 2.06 14.32 10.92
C TYR A 54 0.62 13.80 10.88
N ASP A 55 0.19 13.35 9.71
CA ASP A 55 -1.03 12.57 9.58
C ASP A 55 -0.93 11.29 10.44
N ARG A 56 -2.01 10.97 11.14
CA ARG A 56 -2.11 9.76 11.97
C ARG A 56 -3.36 9.01 11.61
N ALA A 57 -3.23 7.69 11.49
CA ALA A 57 -4.37 6.81 11.36
C ALA A 57 -5.27 6.94 12.61
N PRO A 58 -6.61 6.85 12.45
CA PRO A 58 -7.53 6.72 13.57
C PRO A 58 -7.13 5.63 14.56
N SER A 59 -7.42 5.82 15.85
CA SER A 59 -7.02 4.89 16.93
C SER A 59 -7.60 3.48 16.82
N HIS A 60 -8.68 3.29 16.05
CA HIS A 60 -9.25 1.97 15.80
C HIS A 60 -8.39 1.10 14.86
N PHE A 61 -7.46 1.70 14.10
CA PHE A 61 -6.46 0.93 13.36
C PHE A 61 -5.43 0.37 14.35
N ARG A 62 -5.55 -0.93 14.61
CA ARG A 62 -4.61 -1.68 15.45
C ARG A 62 -4.20 -2.97 14.76
N ARG A 63 -3.14 -3.58 15.28
CA ARG A 63 -2.78 -4.95 14.89
C ARG A 63 -3.87 -5.91 15.36
N LEU A 64 -4.23 -6.83 14.47
CA LEU A 64 -5.09 -7.97 14.80
C LEU A 64 -4.29 -8.99 15.61
N SER A 65 -4.96 -9.61 16.59
CA SER A 65 -4.46 -10.80 17.28
C SER A 65 -4.51 -12.01 16.35
N LEU A 66 -3.79 -13.08 16.70
CA LEU A 66 -3.74 -14.28 15.86
C LEU A 66 -5.12 -14.93 15.62
N PRO A 67 -6.03 -15.03 16.61
CA PRO A 67 -7.41 -15.47 16.37
C PRO A 67 -8.18 -14.55 15.41
N GLU A 68 -8.04 -13.23 15.56
CA GLU A 68 -8.69 -12.26 14.66
C GLU A 68 -8.14 -12.34 13.22
N ILE A 69 -6.83 -12.58 13.06
CA ILE A 69 -6.23 -12.84 11.75
C ILE A 69 -6.81 -14.13 11.15
N HIS A 70 -6.93 -15.19 11.94
CA HIS A 70 -7.48 -16.46 11.47
C HIS A 70 -8.93 -16.30 11.00
N GLU A 71 -9.78 -15.68 11.84
CA GLU A 71 -11.19 -15.42 11.52
C GLU A 71 -11.32 -14.54 10.27
N PHE A 72 -10.52 -13.47 10.18
CA PHE A 72 -10.50 -12.58 9.02
C PHE A 72 -10.12 -13.35 7.74
N LEU A 73 -9.10 -14.20 7.78
CA LEU A 73 -8.66 -14.99 6.63
C LEU A 73 -9.57 -16.17 6.31
N CYS A 74 -10.37 -16.64 7.26
CA CYS A 74 -11.43 -17.61 7.01
C CYS A 74 -12.59 -16.98 6.22
N ARG A 75 -12.94 -15.73 6.57
CA ARG A 75 -13.95 -14.96 5.85
C ARG A 75 -13.44 -14.49 4.49
N LEU A 76 -12.20 -14.02 4.43
CA LEU A 76 -11.51 -13.66 3.20
C LEU A 76 -10.95 -14.93 2.54
N ILE A 77 -11.81 -15.59 1.79
CA ILE A 77 -11.46 -16.79 1.06
C ILE A 77 -10.53 -16.39 -0.08
N ILE A 78 -9.26 -16.80 0.02
CA ILE A 78 -8.27 -16.70 -1.07
C ILE A 78 -8.05 -18.12 -1.59
N LYS A 79 -8.75 -18.50 -2.66
CA LYS A 79 -8.62 -19.83 -3.29
C LYS A 79 -7.78 -19.71 -4.56
N PRO A 80 -6.89 -20.68 -4.89
CA PRO A 80 -6.34 -20.80 -6.24
C PRO A 80 -7.42 -21.29 -7.23
N PRO A 81 -7.51 -20.74 -8.46
CA PRO A 81 -6.84 -19.52 -8.93
C PRO A 81 -7.34 -18.32 -8.11
N LEU A 82 -6.45 -17.42 -7.65
CA LEU A 82 -6.66 -16.38 -6.61
C LEU A 82 -8.01 -15.63 -6.74
N ILE A 83 -9.08 -16.26 -6.27
CA ILE A 83 -10.42 -15.70 -6.18
C ILE A 83 -10.57 -15.21 -4.75
N PHE A 84 -10.86 -13.92 -4.63
CA PHE A 84 -11.25 -13.29 -3.39
C PHE A 84 -12.76 -13.42 -3.26
N ASP A 85 -13.19 -14.26 -2.32
CA ASP A 85 -14.59 -14.39 -1.94
C ASP A 85 -14.73 -14.04 -0.46
N TYR A 86 -15.93 -13.58 -0.08
CA TYR A 86 -16.24 -13.21 1.29
C TYR A 86 -17.45 -14.01 1.78
N SER A 87 -17.28 -14.69 2.91
CA SER A 87 -18.34 -15.44 3.57
C SER A 87 -18.56 -14.94 4.99
N ASP A 88 -19.81 -14.64 5.33
CA ASP A 88 -20.23 -14.37 6.71
C ASP A 88 -20.47 -15.65 7.54
N SER A 89 -20.34 -16.82 6.92
CA SER A 89 -20.53 -18.09 7.64
C SER A 89 -19.34 -18.38 8.55
N SER A 90 -19.63 -18.91 9.75
CA SER A 90 -18.58 -19.40 10.65
C SER A 90 -17.76 -20.49 9.93
N PRO A 91 -16.42 -20.44 9.95
CA PRO A 91 -15.61 -21.44 9.28
C PRO A 91 -15.81 -22.82 9.94
N PRO A 92 -15.95 -23.89 9.14
CA PRO A 92 -16.00 -25.24 9.69
C PRO A 92 -14.64 -25.62 10.30
N PHE A 93 -14.66 -26.42 11.37
CA PHE A 93 -13.45 -26.97 11.99
C PHE A 93 -13.12 -28.38 11.45
N PRO A 94 -11.83 -28.72 11.26
CA PRO A 94 -10.66 -27.84 11.36
C PRO A 94 -10.62 -26.82 10.22
N SER A 95 -10.25 -25.58 10.54
CA SER A 95 -10.16 -24.48 9.57
C SER A 95 -8.71 -24.18 9.26
N THR A 96 -8.38 -24.07 7.97
CA THR A 96 -7.03 -23.68 7.52
C THR A 96 -7.15 -22.60 6.45
N THR A 97 -6.37 -21.55 6.60
CA THR A 97 -6.26 -20.42 5.68
C THR A 97 -4.87 -20.41 5.03
N ILE A 98 -4.61 -19.45 4.15
CA ILE A 98 -3.29 -19.27 3.54
C ILE A 98 -2.15 -19.06 4.56
N LEU A 99 -2.45 -18.59 5.78
CA LEU A 99 -1.42 -18.25 6.79
C LEU A 99 -1.59 -19.00 8.11
N THR A 100 -2.79 -19.48 8.44
CA THR A 100 -3.14 -19.91 9.80
C THR A 100 -4.00 -21.17 9.79
N THR A 101 -3.97 -21.91 10.89
CA THR A 101 -4.80 -23.10 11.10
C THR A 101 -5.38 -23.10 12.52
N GLN A 102 -6.57 -23.68 12.66
CA GLN A 102 -7.22 -23.91 13.93
C GLN A 102 -7.93 -25.28 13.90
N LEU A 103 -7.66 -26.12 14.90
CA LEU A 103 -8.14 -27.50 14.90
C LEU A 103 -9.57 -27.63 15.41
N THR A 104 -9.90 -26.87 16.45
CA THR A 104 -11.20 -26.86 17.15
C THR A 104 -11.50 -25.44 17.65
N ALA A 105 -12.77 -25.19 18.00
CA ALA A 105 -13.20 -23.89 18.54
C ALA A 105 -12.39 -23.43 19.77
N ASP A 106 -12.03 -24.36 20.64
CA ASP A 106 -11.30 -24.07 21.89
C ASP A 106 -9.77 -24.06 21.73
N SER A 107 -9.26 -24.60 20.61
CA SER A 107 -7.81 -24.59 20.34
C SER A 107 -7.33 -23.20 19.89
N PRO A 108 -6.15 -22.74 20.32
CA PRO A 108 -5.59 -21.49 19.84
C PRO A 108 -5.27 -21.58 18.35
N ALA A 109 -5.56 -20.50 17.61
CA ALA A 109 -5.09 -20.37 16.24
C ALA A 109 -3.55 -20.35 16.19
N ALA A 110 -2.98 -20.98 15.17
CA ALA A 110 -1.54 -21.05 14.95
C ALA A 110 -1.18 -20.66 13.51
N TYR A 111 0.03 -20.14 13.30
CA TYR A 111 0.56 -19.98 11.95
C TYR A 111 0.93 -21.33 11.34
N ILE A 112 0.67 -21.52 10.05
CA ILE A 112 1.10 -22.73 9.36
C ILE A 112 2.62 -22.73 9.10
N SER A 113 3.21 -23.93 9.08
CA SER A 113 4.62 -24.13 8.74
C SER A 113 4.89 -23.76 7.28
N LYS A 114 6.01 -23.07 7.02
CA LYS A 114 6.39 -22.58 5.68
C LYS A 114 5.30 -21.73 4.99
N ARG A 115 4.53 -20.96 5.76
CA ARG A 115 3.52 -20.04 5.21
C ARG A 115 4.15 -19.03 4.24
N PRO A 116 3.40 -18.62 3.20
CA PRO A 116 3.81 -17.48 2.37
C PRO A 116 3.78 -16.17 3.18
N ALA A 117 4.46 -15.15 2.67
CA ALA A 117 4.28 -13.77 3.12
C ALA A 117 3.21 -13.09 2.26
N LEU A 118 2.16 -12.58 2.91
CA LEU A 118 1.12 -11.79 2.25
C LEU A 118 1.56 -10.32 2.23
N ILE A 119 1.76 -9.77 1.03
CA ILE A 119 2.07 -8.37 0.79
C ILE A 119 0.82 -7.72 0.19
N VAL A 120 0.38 -6.61 0.77
CA VAL A 120 -0.73 -5.83 0.24
C VAL A 120 -0.21 -4.45 -0.12
N SER A 121 -0.37 -4.07 -1.40
CA SER A 121 -0.05 -2.74 -1.89
C SER A 121 -1.33 -2.04 -2.32
N SER A 122 -1.73 -1.00 -1.60
CA SER A 122 -2.74 -0.06 -2.07
C SER A 122 -2.07 0.98 -2.96
N THR A 123 -2.45 1.05 -4.24
CA THR A 123 -1.91 2.04 -5.19
C THR A 123 -3.03 2.69 -5.99
N SER A 124 -2.92 3.98 -6.22
CA SER A 124 -3.78 4.72 -7.14
C SER A 124 -3.40 4.50 -8.60
N TRP A 125 -2.37 3.72 -8.95
CA TRP A 125 -1.93 3.51 -10.34
C TRP A 125 -1.73 4.82 -11.10
N THR A 126 -1.21 5.84 -10.42
CA THR A 126 -0.96 7.17 -10.97
C THR A 126 0.56 7.38 -11.13
N PRO A 127 1.01 8.23 -12.08
CA PRO A 127 2.44 8.40 -12.35
C PRO A 127 3.29 8.92 -11.19
N ASP A 128 2.67 9.57 -10.19
CA ASP A 128 3.32 10.03 -8.97
C ASP A 128 3.60 8.88 -7.97
N GLU A 129 2.91 7.75 -8.11
CA GLU A 129 3.21 6.50 -7.44
C GLU A 129 3.96 5.57 -8.40
N ASP A 130 5.29 5.58 -8.34
CA ASP A 130 6.11 4.73 -9.19
C ASP A 130 6.01 3.25 -8.78
N PHE A 131 5.02 2.56 -9.32
CA PHE A 131 4.76 1.13 -9.08
C PHE A 131 5.86 0.22 -9.65
N SER A 132 6.67 0.72 -10.60
CA SER A 132 7.77 -0.07 -11.18
C SER A 132 8.80 -0.49 -10.12
N ILE A 133 8.95 0.30 -9.04
CA ILE A 133 9.86 0.00 -7.93
C ILE A 133 9.45 -1.32 -7.25
N LEU A 134 8.16 -1.52 -6.98
CA LEU A 134 7.67 -2.77 -6.38
C LEU A 134 7.87 -3.93 -7.36
N LEU A 135 7.53 -3.74 -8.64
CA LEU A 135 7.66 -4.78 -9.65
C LEU A 135 9.11 -5.24 -9.83
N ALA A 136 10.05 -4.29 -9.88
CA ALA A 136 11.47 -4.56 -9.97
C ALA A 136 11.97 -5.34 -8.74
N ALA A 137 11.52 -4.96 -7.54
CA ALA A 137 11.87 -5.66 -6.31
C ALA A 137 11.35 -7.12 -6.29
N LEU A 138 10.14 -7.38 -6.83
CA LEU A 138 9.60 -8.74 -6.94
C LEU A 138 10.39 -9.60 -7.93
N VAL A 139 10.78 -9.03 -9.08
CA VAL A 139 11.64 -9.72 -10.05
C VAL A 139 13.02 -10.03 -9.46
N GLU A 140 13.58 -9.11 -8.68
CA GLU A 140 14.84 -9.35 -7.98
C GLU A 140 14.69 -10.41 -6.88
N TYR A 141 13.57 -10.39 -6.15
CA TYR A 141 13.25 -11.39 -5.14
C TYR A 141 13.17 -12.79 -5.75
N GLU A 142 12.45 -13.00 -6.85
CA GLU A 142 12.37 -14.30 -7.55
C GLU A 142 13.76 -14.87 -7.88
N LYS A 143 14.69 -14.01 -8.32
CA LYS A 143 16.06 -14.41 -8.69
C LYS A 143 16.91 -14.84 -7.49
N LEU A 144 16.75 -14.15 -6.36
CA LEU A 144 17.61 -14.33 -5.18
C LEU A 144 16.99 -15.30 -4.14
N ALA A 145 15.68 -15.48 -4.16
CA ALA A 145 14.96 -16.26 -3.17
C ALA A 145 15.24 -17.76 -3.33
N SER A 146 15.94 -18.32 -2.35
CA SER A 146 16.04 -19.77 -2.14
C SER A 146 14.88 -20.33 -1.30
N ASN A 147 14.83 -21.66 -1.13
CA ASN A 147 13.84 -22.36 -0.29
C ASN A 147 13.86 -21.98 1.21
N ARG A 148 14.79 -21.13 1.64
CA ARG A 148 14.83 -20.54 2.99
C ARG A 148 13.94 -19.30 3.12
N HIS A 149 13.55 -18.68 2.01
CA HIS A 149 12.69 -17.51 1.97
C HIS A 149 11.24 -17.93 1.76
N ALA A 150 10.31 -17.07 2.16
CA ALA A 150 8.89 -17.33 2.03
C ALA A 150 8.45 -17.13 0.57
N ASN A 151 7.50 -17.94 0.11
CA ASN A 151 6.76 -17.60 -1.10
C ASN A 151 5.94 -16.32 -0.86
N LEU A 152 5.71 -15.50 -1.87
CA LEU A 152 4.99 -14.25 -1.75
C LEU A 152 3.60 -14.36 -2.35
N ILE A 153 2.60 -13.85 -1.63
CA ILE A 153 1.29 -13.56 -2.19
C ILE A 153 1.18 -12.04 -2.22
N VAL A 154 1.20 -11.45 -3.42
CA VAL A 154 1.12 -10.00 -3.59
C VAL A 154 -0.28 -9.62 -4.04
N VAL A 155 -0.96 -8.82 -3.23
CA VAL A 155 -2.29 -8.29 -3.52
C VAL A 155 -2.15 -6.81 -3.81
N VAL A 156 -2.48 -6.41 -5.04
CA VAL A 156 -2.44 -5.01 -5.46
C VAL A 156 -3.87 -4.51 -5.59
N THR A 157 -4.19 -3.45 -4.84
CA THR A 157 -5.54 -2.87 -4.81
C THR A 157 -5.52 -1.42 -5.25
N GLY A 158 -6.64 -0.95 -5.80
CA GLY A 158 -6.87 0.45 -6.13
C GLY A 158 -7.25 0.67 -7.59
N LYS A 159 -7.39 1.95 -7.97
CA LYS A 159 -7.90 2.38 -9.28
C LYS A 159 -7.04 3.51 -9.82
N GLY A 160 -6.74 3.45 -11.11
CA GLY A 160 -6.16 4.58 -11.83
C GLY A 160 -5.70 4.25 -13.24
N PRO A 161 -5.17 5.27 -13.95
CA PRO A 161 -4.96 5.22 -15.38
C PRO A 161 -3.88 4.22 -15.82
N GLN A 162 -2.87 3.94 -14.99
CA GLN A 162 -1.78 3.03 -15.35
C GLN A 162 -2.07 1.56 -15.01
N LYS A 163 -3.24 1.24 -14.44
CA LYS A 163 -3.58 -0.12 -13.98
C LYS A 163 -3.41 -1.16 -15.10
N SER A 164 -4.06 -0.96 -16.24
CA SER A 164 -4.02 -1.92 -17.34
C SER A 164 -2.65 -2.05 -17.99
N LEU A 165 -1.79 -1.03 -17.88
CA LEU A 165 -0.40 -1.11 -18.33
C LEU A 165 0.39 -2.07 -17.43
N TYR A 166 0.31 -1.90 -16.12
CA TYR A 166 1.01 -2.77 -15.18
C TYR A 166 0.42 -4.18 -15.14
N GLU A 167 -0.89 -4.35 -15.31
CA GLU A 167 -1.50 -5.69 -15.43
C GLU A 167 -0.90 -6.48 -16.61
N LYS A 168 -0.68 -5.84 -17.76
CA LYS A 168 -0.02 -6.49 -18.90
C LYS A 168 1.43 -6.86 -18.59
N GLN A 169 2.19 -5.94 -18.00
CA GLN A 169 3.57 -6.21 -17.60
C GLN A 169 3.64 -7.38 -16.62
N ILE A 170 2.75 -7.44 -15.64
CA ILE A 170 2.70 -8.53 -14.65
C ILE A 170 2.38 -9.87 -15.32
N LEU A 171 1.46 -9.90 -16.30
CA LEU A 171 1.13 -11.12 -17.04
C LEU A 171 2.28 -11.64 -17.92
N GLU A 172 3.21 -10.76 -18.31
CA GLU A 172 4.42 -11.12 -19.07
C GLU A 172 5.55 -11.63 -18.17
N LEU A 173 5.43 -11.47 -16.85
CA LEU A 173 6.43 -11.97 -15.90
C LEU A 173 6.12 -13.41 -15.50
N ASP A 174 7.14 -14.26 -15.56
CA ASP A 174 7.11 -15.63 -15.03
C ASP A 174 7.61 -15.64 -13.59
N LEU A 175 6.75 -15.22 -12.65
CA LEU A 175 7.04 -15.26 -11.21
C LEU A 175 6.42 -16.51 -10.60
N THR A 176 7.23 -17.32 -9.93
CA THR A 176 6.83 -18.64 -9.41
C THR A 176 6.91 -18.75 -7.89
N ARG A 177 7.54 -17.78 -7.22
CA ARG A 177 7.79 -17.76 -5.77
C ARG A 177 7.11 -16.61 -5.06
#